data_AF-A0A0F9LFS6-F1
#
_entry.id   AF-A0A0F9LFS6-F1
#
_cell.length_a   1.000
_cell.length_b   1.000
_cell.length_c   1.000
_cell.angle_alpha   90.00
_cell.angle_beta   90.00
_cell.angle_gamma   90.00
#
_symmetry.space_group_name_H-M   'P 1'
#
loop_
_entity.id
_entity.type
_entity.pdbx_description
1 polymer ?
#
loop_
_entity_poly.entity_id
_entity_poly.type
_entity_poly.pdbx_seq_one_letter_code
_entity_poly.pdbx_strand_id
1 'polypeptide(L)'
;METVPVEKFGRDHWSLLAYLETICVDALDQWGQIDRNKLRVNIRTHPLLVGHIQARAILALEKPPYGYKYGTRLKGHTEEKPNVIKEHDDWDCLENMVKAGFVEFLTLTSGGVRMTDTGIVIAAQLRAHKVHGGQYATFELEQIMEIEQ
;
A
#
# COMPACT_ATOMS: atom_id res chain seq x y z
N MET A 1 11.21 0.57 10.83
CA MET A 1 10.75 0.51 9.43
C MET A 1 11.17 1.79 8.74
N GLU A 2 11.76 1.69 7.54
CA GLU A 2 12.18 2.85 6.76
C GLU A 2 10.93 3.64 6.34
N THR A 3 10.86 4.92 6.69
CA THR A 3 9.73 5.77 6.29
C THR A 3 10.03 6.33 4.91
N VAL A 4 9.14 6.05 3.95
CA VAL A 4 9.24 6.55 2.59
C VAL A 4 8.48 7.87 2.51
N PRO A 5 9.10 8.98 2.08
CA PRO A 5 8.38 10.23 1.88
C PRO A 5 7.49 10.14 0.63
N VAL A 6 6.38 10.89 0.61
CA VAL A 6 5.33 10.79 -0.42
C VAL A 6 5.88 11.03 -1.83
N GLU A 7 6.87 11.90 -1.99
CA GLU A 7 7.48 12.22 -3.29
C GLU A 7 8.25 11.02 -3.89
N LYS A 8 8.56 10.02 -3.06
CA LYS A 8 9.21 8.76 -3.47
C LYS A 8 8.23 7.59 -3.61
N PHE A 9 6.95 7.78 -3.29
CA PHE A 9 5.94 6.74 -3.46
C PHE A 9 5.93 6.26 -4.91
N GLY A 10 5.96 4.94 -5.06
CA GLY A 10 6.01 4.29 -6.36
C GLY A 10 4.78 3.46 -6.64
N ARG A 11 4.95 2.51 -7.56
CA ARG A 11 3.89 1.60 -7.99
C ARG A 11 3.16 0.95 -6.82
N ASP A 12 3.91 0.48 -5.83
CA ASP A 12 3.37 -0.36 -4.77
C ASP A 12 2.53 0.47 -3.79
N HIS A 13 3.02 1.63 -3.36
CA HIS A 13 2.24 2.60 -2.59
C HIS A 13 0.97 3.00 -3.34
N TRP A 14 1.06 3.48 -4.57
CA TRP A 14 -0.15 3.95 -5.27
C TRP A 14 -1.15 2.84 -5.55
N SER A 15 -0.68 1.63 -5.89
CA SER A 15 -1.58 0.49 -6.06
C SER A 15 -2.28 0.07 -4.77
N LEU A 16 -1.58 0.17 -3.62
CA LEU A 16 -2.17 -0.08 -2.32
C LEU A 16 -3.21 0.99 -1.96
N LEU A 17 -2.96 2.27 -2.21
CA LEU A 17 -3.92 3.34 -1.93
C LEU A 17 -5.23 3.13 -2.71
N ALA A 18 -5.12 2.75 -3.99
CA ALA A 18 -6.30 2.42 -4.81
C ALA A 18 -7.09 1.22 -4.26
N TYR A 19 -6.39 0.19 -3.77
CA TYR A 19 -7.03 -0.95 -3.11
C TYR A 19 -7.74 -0.54 -1.81
N LEU A 20 -7.07 0.24 -0.96
CA LEU A 20 -7.64 0.73 0.31
C LEU A 20 -8.87 1.60 0.06
N GLU A 21 -8.84 2.43 -0.96
CA GLU A 21 -9.98 3.26 -1.35
C GLU A 21 -11.17 2.38 -1.78
N THR A 22 -10.93 1.35 -2.60
CA THR A 22 -11.99 0.44 -3.05
C THR A 22 -12.68 -0.25 -1.87
N ILE A 23 -11.91 -0.81 -0.92
CA ILE A 23 -12.50 -1.49 0.25
C ILE A 23 -13.18 -0.53 1.23
N CYS A 24 -12.81 0.75 1.25
CA CYS A 24 -13.48 1.76 2.08
C CYS A 24 -14.79 2.24 1.45
N VAL A 25 -14.83 2.39 0.11
CA VAL A 25 -16.04 2.78 -0.62
C VAL A 25 -17.09 1.67 -0.58
N ASP A 26 -16.66 0.41 -0.73
CA ASP A 26 -17.57 -0.74 -0.74
C ASP A 26 -17.91 -1.25 0.67
N ALA A 27 -17.39 -0.59 1.72
CA ALA A 27 -17.68 -0.98 3.09
C ALA A 27 -19.15 -0.72 3.46
N LEU A 28 -19.77 -1.69 4.12
CA LEU A 28 -21.11 -1.52 4.71
C LEU A 28 -21.05 -0.69 6.00
N ASP A 29 -19.90 -0.68 6.66
CA ASP A 29 -19.60 0.12 7.84
C ASP A 29 -18.74 1.36 7.46
N GLN A 30 -18.47 2.25 8.42
CA GLN A 30 -17.66 3.47 8.20
C GLN A 30 -16.14 3.20 7.99
N TRP A 31 -15.74 1.98 7.65
CA TRP A 31 -14.35 1.56 7.51
C TRP A 31 -14.21 0.30 6.64
N GLY A 32 -13.16 0.26 5.83
CA GLY A 32 -12.82 -0.88 4.99
C GLY A 32 -12.04 -1.96 5.74
N GLN A 33 -12.17 -3.21 5.29
CA GLN A 33 -11.46 -4.35 5.87
C GLN A 33 -10.42 -4.91 4.90
N ILE A 34 -9.14 -4.88 5.30
CA ILE A 34 -8.04 -5.43 4.50
C ILE A 34 -8.13 -6.96 4.44
N ASP A 35 -8.13 -7.50 3.22
CA ASP A 35 -7.91 -8.92 2.98
C ASP A 35 -6.40 -9.20 2.99
N ARG A 36 -5.91 -9.78 4.08
CA ARG A 36 -4.49 -10.11 4.27
C ARG A 36 -3.94 -11.05 3.20
N ASN A 37 -4.79 -11.80 2.49
CA ASN A 37 -4.33 -12.67 1.41
C ASN A 37 -3.98 -11.88 0.12
N LYS A 38 -4.51 -10.65 -0.02
CA LYS A 38 -4.21 -9.75 -1.14
C LYS A 38 -2.95 -8.91 -0.93
N LEU A 39 -2.49 -8.76 0.32
CA LEU A 39 -1.27 -8.01 0.64
C LEU A 39 -0.04 -8.91 0.66
N ARG A 40 1.07 -8.44 0.09
CA ARG A 40 2.39 -9.04 0.28
C ARG A 40 2.86 -8.75 1.69
N VAL A 41 3.40 -9.78 2.33
CA VAL A 41 3.93 -9.70 3.69
C VAL A 41 5.32 -10.31 3.75
N ASN A 42 6.23 -9.60 4.37
CA ASN A 42 7.52 -10.11 4.80
C ASN A 42 7.32 -10.73 6.20
N ILE A 43 7.23 -12.06 6.25
CA ILE A 43 6.95 -12.77 7.52
C ILE A 43 8.01 -12.52 8.62
N ARG A 44 9.22 -12.05 8.27
CA ARG A 44 10.23 -11.72 9.28
C ARG A 44 9.91 -10.42 10.02
N THR A 45 9.39 -9.43 9.31
CA THR A 45 9.00 -8.14 9.89
C THR A 45 7.57 -8.17 10.43
N HIS A 46 6.68 -8.88 9.74
CA HIS A 46 5.24 -8.91 10.02
C HIS A 46 4.67 -10.34 10.20
N PRO A 47 5.21 -11.15 11.13
CA PRO A 47 4.81 -12.56 11.28
C PRO A 47 3.33 -12.76 11.63
N LEU A 48 2.71 -11.79 12.31
CA LEU A 48 1.31 -11.88 12.75
C LEU A 48 0.29 -11.35 11.71
N LEU A 49 0.77 -10.75 10.62
CA LEU A 49 -0.06 -10.14 9.58
C LEU A 49 -0.13 -11.00 8.31
N VAL A 50 0.47 -12.19 8.34
CA VAL A 50 0.42 -13.13 7.22
C VAL A 50 -1.01 -13.63 6.98
N GLY A 51 -1.47 -13.58 5.72
CA GLY A 51 -2.74 -14.19 5.33
C GLY A 51 -2.69 -15.71 5.47
N HIS A 52 -3.82 -16.34 5.79
CA HIS A 52 -3.88 -17.80 5.99
C HIS A 52 -3.39 -18.60 4.77
N ILE A 53 -3.68 -18.12 3.55
CA ILE A 53 -3.22 -18.77 2.32
C ILE A 53 -1.69 -18.68 2.21
N GLN A 54 -1.14 -17.50 2.49
CA GLN A 54 0.31 -17.26 2.45
C GLN A 54 1.04 -18.04 3.53
N ALA A 55 0.47 -18.15 4.74
CA ALA A 55 1.02 -18.95 5.82
C ALA A 55 1.14 -20.43 5.39
N ARG A 56 0.09 -20.98 4.76
CA ARG A 56 0.13 -22.36 4.23
C ARG A 56 1.20 -22.53 3.15
N ALA A 57 1.31 -21.57 2.22
CA ALA A 57 2.33 -21.61 1.19
C ALA A 57 3.74 -21.55 1.78
N ILE A 58 3.97 -20.72 2.81
CA ILE A 58 5.25 -20.60 3.49
C ILE A 58 5.61 -21.91 4.22
N LEU A 59 4.65 -22.52 4.93
CA LEU A 59 4.86 -23.80 5.62
C LEU A 59 5.13 -24.97 4.64
N ALA A 60 4.61 -24.89 3.42
CA ALA A 60 4.81 -25.89 2.39
C ALA A 60 6.17 -25.77 1.67
N LEU A 61 6.93 -24.69 1.90
CA LEU A 61 8.22 -24.46 1.26
C LEU A 61 9.36 -24.82 2.21
N GLU A 62 10.35 -25.59 1.72
CA GLU A 62 11.58 -25.90 2.48
C GLU A 62 12.36 -24.65 2.90
N LYS A 63 12.27 -23.59 2.08
CA LYS A 63 12.77 -22.25 2.38
C LYS A 63 11.66 -21.27 2.08
N PRO A 64 11.22 -20.46 3.06
CA PRO A 64 10.30 -19.38 2.78
C PRO A 64 10.91 -18.50 1.68
N PRO A 65 10.10 -17.99 0.75
CA PRO A 65 10.58 -17.19 -0.35
C PRO A 65 11.08 -15.87 0.24
N TYR A 66 12.35 -15.84 0.63
CA TYR A 66 13.01 -14.66 1.16
C TYR A 66 13.76 -13.96 0.03
N GLY A 67 13.56 -12.64 -0.11
CA GLY A 67 14.35 -11.80 -1.02
C GLY A 67 13.52 -10.85 -1.88
N TYR A 68 14.24 -10.18 -2.79
CA TYR A 68 13.83 -9.08 -3.70
C TYR A 68 12.42 -9.15 -4.30
N LYS A 69 11.83 -10.34 -4.40
CA LYS A 69 10.47 -10.58 -4.91
C LYS A 69 9.38 -9.81 -4.13
N TYR A 70 9.64 -9.43 -2.88
CA TYR A 70 8.68 -8.74 -2.01
C TYR A 70 9.04 -7.28 -1.73
N GLY A 71 10.14 -6.79 -2.29
CA GLY A 71 10.54 -5.41 -2.05
C GLY A 71 9.55 -4.41 -2.63
N THR A 72 9.42 -3.28 -1.95
CA THR A 72 8.55 -2.19 -2.37
C THR A 72 9.23 -1.38 -3.47
N ARG A 73 8.56 -1.30 -4.61
CA ARG A 73 9.01 -0.58 -5.81
C ARG A 73 8.68 0.89 -5.65
N LEU A 74 9.73 1.69 -5.48
CA LEU A 74 9.65 3.14 -5.36
C LEU A 74 9.50 3.80 -6.74
N LYS A 75 9.27 5.11 -6.72
CA LYS A 75 9.23 5.94 -7.92
C LYS A 75 10.48 5.75 -8.80
N GLY A 76 10.28 5.70 -10.12
CA GLY A 76 11.37 5.53 -11.08
C GLY A 76 11.97 4.12 -11.14
N HIS A 77 11.34 3.13 -10.52
CA HIS A 77 11.73 1.73 -10.66
C HIS A 77 11.55 1.23 -12.11
N THR A 78 12.65 0.71 -12.69
CA THR A 78 12.62 -0.07 -13.95
C THR A 78 13.37 -1.39 -13.75
N GLU A 79 13.28 -2.30 -14.74
CA GLU A 79 14.01 -3.57 -14.69
C GLU A 79 15.53 -3.36 -14.77
N GLU A 80 15.97 -2.37 -15.55
CA GLU A 80 17.38 -2.00 -15.72
C GLU A 80 17.93 -1.20 -14.55
N LYS A 81 17.08 -0.41 -13.88
CA LYS A 81 17.42 0.42 -12.73
C LYS A 81 16.44 0.17 -11.59
N PRO A 82 16.63 -0.93 -10.83
CA PRO A 82 15.72 -1.27 -9.74
C PRO A 82 15.84 -0.25 -8.61
N ASN A 83 14.78 0.54 -8.41
CA ASN A 83 14.60 1.37 -7.22
C ASN A 83 13.64 0.66 -6.24
N VAL A 84 14.19 -0.20 -5.38
CA VAL A 84 13.41 -1.12 -4.54
C VAL A 84 13.95 -1.13 -3.11
N ILE A 85 13.07 -1.07 -2.11
CA ILE A 85 13.42 -1.33 -0.72
C ILE A 85 13.17 -2.81 -0.42
N LYS A 86 14.24 -3.60 -0.23
CA LYS A 86 14.19 -5.07 -0.25
C LYS A 86 13.39 -5.71 0.88
N GLU A 87 13.38 -5.10 2.06
CA GLU A 87 12.73 -5.65 3.26
C GLU A 87 11.41 -4.95 3.59
N HIS A 88 10.84 -4.23 2.62
CA HIS A 88 9.64 -3.41 2.78
C HIS A 88 8.48 -4.01 2.00
N ASP A 89 7.39 -4.33 2.70
CA ASP A 89 6.22 -5.01 2.13
C ASP A 89 5.00 -4.06 2.01
N ASP A 90 3.80 -4.62 1.78
CA ASP A 90 2.59 -3.81 1.65
C ASP A 90 2.09 -3.26 3.00
N TRP A 91 2.43 -3.88 4.13
CA TRP A 91 2.15 -3.33 5.47
C TRP A 91 3.06 -2.15 5.78
N ASP A 92 4.34 -2.22 5.41
CA ASP A 92 5.22 -1.05 5.46
C ASP A 92 4.66 0.10 4.58
N CYS A 93 4.11 -0.22 3.39
CA CYS A 93 3.45 0.78 2.54
C CYS A 93 2.24 1.40 3.24
N LEU A 94 1.43 0.60 3.93
CA LEU A 94 0.29 1.08 4.72
C LEU A 94 0.74 2.02 5.84
N GLU A 95 1.80 1.67 6.58
CA GLU A 95 2.35 2.56 7.62
C GLU A 95 2.82 3.90 7.04
N ASN A 96 3.42 3.90 5.84
CA ASN A 96 3.79 5.14 5.18
C ASN A 96 2.57 6.00 4.82
N MET A 97 1.46 5.39 4.39
CA MET A 97 0.21 6.11 4.10
C MET A 97 -0.44 6.69 5.36
N VAL A 98 -0.36 5.97 6.47
CA VAL A 98 -0.81 6.46 7.78
C VAL A 98 0.01 7.67 8.19
N LYS A 99 1.34 7.59 8.08
CA LYS A 99 2.24 8.72 8.36
C LYS A 99 2.04 9.91 7.42
N ALA A 100 1.69 9.63 6.16
CA ALA A 100 1.35 10.66 5.18
C ALA A 100 -0.05 11.26 5.39
N GLY A 101 -0.85 10.71 6.32
CA GLY A 101 -2.19 11.20 6.62
C GLY A 101 -3.22 10.87 5.55
N PHE A 102 -3.01 9.83 4.74
CA PHE A 102 -3.97 9.41 3.70
C PHE A 102 -5.00 8.42 4.23
N VAL A 103 -4.61 7.64 5.23
CA VAL A 103 -5.42 6.55 5.78
C VAL A 103 -5.24 6.53 7.28
N GLU A 104 -6.32 6.26 8.02
CA GLU A 104 -6.28 5.89 9.43
C GLU A 104 -6.30 4.38 9.56
N PHE A 105 -5.38 3.84 10.34
CA PHE A 105 -5.34 2.42 10.66
C PHE A 105 -6.05 2.17 11.99
N LEU A 106 -7.25 1.59 11.95
CA LEU A 106 -8.13 1.48 13.10
C LEU A 106 -7.75 0.30 14.00
N THR A 107 -7.39 -0.84 13.41
CA THR A 107 -7.04 -2.02 14.19
C THR A 107 -6.23 -3.06 13.40
N LEU A 108 -5.19 -3.59 14.06
CA LEU A 108 -4.36 -4.66 13.52
C LEU A 108 -5.12 -5.99 13.42
N THR A 109 -6.09 -6.24 14.32
CA THR A 109 -6.72 -7.57 14.43
C THR A 109 -7.65 -7.87 13.27
N SER A 110 -8.54 -6.93 12.91
CA SER A 110 -9.42 -7.08 11.74
C SER A 110 -8.81 -6.50 10.46
N GLY A 111 -7.72 -5.73 10.55
CA GLY A 111 -7.16 -5.00 9.41
C GLY A 111 -8.04 -3.82 8.98
N GLY A 112 -8.64 -3.14 9.96
CA GLY A 112 -9.58 -2.07 9.72
C GLY A 112 -8.91 -0.77 9.33
N VAL A 113 -9.41 -0.13 8.27
CA VAL A 113 -8.87 1.12 7.73
C VAL A 113 -9.96 2.10 7.36
N ARG A 114 -9.64 3.38 7.41
CA ARG A 114 -10.51 4.46 6.95
C ARG A 114 -9.71 5.45 6.12
N MET A 115 -10.26 5.92 5.01
CA MET A 115 -9.67 7.01 4.25
C MET A 115 -9.83 8.33 5.00
N THR A 116 -8.79 9.15 5.05
CA THR A 116 -8.90 10.55 5.50
C THR A 116 -9.44 11.42 4.36
N ASP A 117 -9.83 12.67 4.66
CA ASP A 117 -10.23 13.64 3.63
C ASP A 117 -9.11 13.86 2.60
N THR A 118 -7.88 14.02 3.07
CA THR A 118 -6.68 14.11 2.22
C THR A 118 -6.53 12.85 1.36
N GLY A 119 -6.68 11.66 1.94
CA GLY A 119 -6.60 10.40 1.22
C GLY A 119 -7.65 10.26 0.13
N ILE A 120 -8.89 10.72 0.38
CA ILE A 120 -9.99 10.71 -0.59
C ILE A 120 -9.63 11.57 -1.80
N VAL A 121 -9.16 12.80 -1.58
CA VAL A 121 -8.75 13.71 -2.66
C VAL A 121 -7.64 13.08 -3.51
N ILE A 122 -6.62 12.52 -2.87
CA ILE A 122 -5.50 11.90 -3.58
C ILE A 122 -5.94 10.64 -4.33
N ALA A 123 -6.77 9.80 -3.72
CA ALA A 123 -7.28 8.60 -4.37
C ALA A 123 -8.17 8.94 -5.57
N ALA A 124 -8.91 10.05 -5.52
CA ALA A 124 -9.66 10.56 -6.67
C ALA A 124 -8.74 11.00 -7.82
N GLN A 125 -7.65 11.73 -7.52
CA GLN A 125 -6.63 12.08 -8.52
C GLN A 125 -5.99 10.82 -9.12
N LEU A 126 -5.65 9.84 -8.28
CA LEU A 126 -5.06 8.59 -8.72
C LEU A 126 -6.01 7.80 -9.64
N ARG A 127 -7.30 7.75 -9.29
CA ARG A 127 -8.33 7.13 -10.13
C ARG A 127 -8.43 7.85 -11.47
N ALA A 128 -8.46 9.19 -11.47
CA ALA A 128 -8.50 9.98 -12.70
C ALA A 128 -7.28 9.67 -13.59
N HIS A 129 -6.08 9.60 -13.04
CA HIS A 129 -4.87 9.18 -13.76
C HIS A 129 -5.00 7.78 -14.37
N LYS A 130 -5.53 6.82 -13.61
CA LYS A 130 -5.76 5.44 -14.09
C LYS A 130 -6.78 5.37 -15.23
N VAL A 131 -7.87 6.15 -15.17
CA VAL A 131 -8.90 6.21 -16.22
C VAL A 131 -8.34 6.76 -17.53
N HIS A 132 -7.41 7.70 -17.47
CA HIS A 132 -6.72 8.24 -18.66
C HIS A 132 -5.59 7.33 -19.20
N GLY A 133 -5.51 6.07 -18.75
CA GLY A 133 -4.53 5.09 -19.22
C GLY A 133 -3.18 5.13 -18.49
N GLY A 134 -3.05 5.99 -17.47
CA GLY A 134 -1.85 6.07 -16.63
C GLY A 134 -1.57 4.78 -15.86
N GLN A 135 -0.31 4.58 -15.48
CA GLN A 135 0.11 3.47 -14.62
C GLN A 135 0.40 3.98 -13.20
N TYR A 136 0.24 3.11 -12.19
CA TYR A 136 0.57 3.47 -10.80
C TYR A 136 2.02 3.94 -10.64
N ALA A 137 2.94 3.33 -11.40
CA ALA A 137 4.37 3.68 -11.36
C ALA A 137 4.68 5.10 -11.86
N THR A 138 3.77 5.69 -12.63
CA THR A 138 3.93 7.00 -13.28
C THR A 138 2.96 8.04 -12.71
N PHE A 139 2.28 7.74 -11.61
CA PHE A 139 1.42 8.70 -10.95
C PHE A 139 2.26 9.75 -10.23
N GLU A 140 1.90 11.01 -10.44
CA GLU A 140 2.51 12.18 -9.81
C GLU A 140 1.43 12.87 -9.00
N LEU A 141 1.72 13.13 -7.73
CA LEU A 141 0.80 13.86 -6.87
C LEU A 141 0.81 15.33 -7.27
N GLU A 142 -0.35 15.85 -7.68
CA GLU A 142 -0.51 17.29 -7.87
C GLU A 142 -0.56 17.98 -6.50
N GLN A 143 0.04 19.17 -6.39
CA GLN A 143 0.05 19.92 -5.14
C GLN A 143 -1.40 20.09 -4.65
N ILE A 144 -1.65 19.64 -3.42
CA ILE A 144 -2.93 19.87 -2.76
C ILE A 144 -2.95 21.36 -2.46
N MET A 145 -3.76 22.12 -3.19
CA MET A 145 -4.09 23.47 -2.76
C MET A 145 -4.82 23.33 -1.43
N GLU A 146 -4.23 23.85 -0.36
CA GLU A 146 -4.90 23.92 0.94
C GLU A 146 -6.21 24.69 0.74
N ILE A 147 -7.33 23.98 0.81
CA ILE A 147 -8.63 24.63 0.90
C ILE A 147 -8.71 25.08 2.35
N GLU A 148 -8.38 26.34 2.61
CA GLU A 148 -8.65 26.98 3.90
C GLU A 148 -10.16 26.79 4.20
N GLN A 149 -10.46 26.06 5.28
CA GLN A 149 -11.82 25.85 5.77
C GLN A 149 -12.37 27.09 6.45
#